data_AF-M0DJQ2-F1
#
_entry.id   AF-M0DJQ2-F1
#
_cell.length_a   1.000
_cell.length_b   1.000
_cell.length_c   1.000
_cell.angle_alpha   90.00
_cell.angle_beta   90.00
_cell.angle_gamma   90.00
#
_symmetry.space_group_name_H-M   'P 1'
#
loop_
_entity.id
_entity.type
_entity.pdbx_description
1 polymer ?
#
loop_
_entity_poly.entity_id
_entity_poly.type
_entity_poly.pdbx_seq_one_letter_code
_entity_poly.pdbx_strand_id
1 'polypeptide(L)' 'MAPQDPLSIRLVTEISRLEGVEPFELPPLEDCIDTESLDGLFGGSDTPFYEGEISFRYAGYDVTVTHTGEFEVS' A
#
# COMPACT_ATOMS: atom_id res chain seq x y z
N MET A 1 9.62 -15.13 11.90
CA MET A 1 8.84 -14.08 11.20
C MET A 1 8.74 -14.52 9.76
N ALA A 2 7.55 -14.89 9.25
CA ALA A 2 7.41 -14.99 7.79
C ALA A 2 7.73 -13.61 7.22
N PRO A 3 8.45 -13.50 6.08
CA PRO A 3 8.54 -12.22 5.40
C PRO A 3 7.10 -11.79 5.11
N GLN A 4 6.63 -10.75 5.80
CA GLN A 4 5.40 -10.08 5.40
C GLN A 4 5.77 -9.43 4.07
N ASP A 5 5.02 -9.72 3.02
CA ASP A 5 5.24 -9.04 1.75
C ASP A 5 5.15 -7.51 1.97
N PRO A 6 5.96 -6.72 1.24
CA PRO A 6 5.90 -5.27 1.29
C PRO A 6 4.45 -4.77 1.14
N LEU A 7 4.11 -3.69 1.84
CA LEU A 7 2.76 -3.14 1.79
C LEU A 7 2.40 -2.70 0.38
N SER A 8 3.38 -2.14 -0.33
CA SER A 8 3.28 -1.83 -1.75
C SER A 8 2.76 -3.01 -2.58
N ILE A 9 3.32 -4.22 -2.38
CA ILE A 9 2.92 -5.44 -3.11
C ILE A 9 1.51 -5.89 -2.72
N ARG A 10 1.19 -5.88 -1.42
CA ARG A 10 -0.13 -6.28 -0.92
C ARG A 10 -1.24 -5.38 -1.48
N LEU A 11 -0.96 -4.09 -1.55
CA LEU A 11 -1.90 -3.05 -1.99
C LEU A 11 -2.19 -3.16 -3.49
N VAL A 12 -1.16 -3.31 -4.33
CA VAL A 12 -1.36 -3.55 -5.77
C VAL A 12 -2.12 -4.85 -6.01
N THR A 13 -1.80 -5.92 -5.28
CA THR A 13 -2.48 -7.22 -5.43
C THR A 13 -3.96 -7.14 -5.08
N GLU A 14 -4.33 -6.39 -4.05
CA GLU A 14 -5.73 -6.25 -3.66
C GLU A 14 -6.51 -5.43 -4.71
N ILE A 15 -5.93 -4.33 -5.19
CA ILE A 15 -6.60 -3.47 -6.18
C ILE A 15 -6.72 -4.17 -7.52
N SER A 16 -5.71 -4.96 -7.91
CA SER A 16 -5.79 -5.76 -9.13
C SER A 16 -6.90 -6.81 -9.04
N ARG A 17 -7.11 -7.41 -7.86
CA ARG A 17 -8.25 -8.31 -7.61
C ARG A 17 -9.60 -7.59 -7.66
N LEU A 18 -9.69 -6.37 -7.15
CA LEU A 18 -10.91 -5.57 -7.20
C LEU A 18 -11.30 -5.19 -8.63
N GLU A 19 -10.32 -4.78 -9.44
CA GLU A 19 -10.50 -4.49 -10.87
C GLU A 19 -10.66 -5.76 -11.72
N GLY A 20 -10.20 -6.91 -11.22
CA GLY A 20 -10.19 -8.16 -11.97
C GLY A 20 -9.14 -8.19 -13.09
N VAL A 21 -8.07 -7.41 -12.94
CA VAL A 21 -6.95 -7.32 -13.87
C VAL A 21 -5.67 -7.84 -13.23
N GLU A 22 -4.66 -8.08 -14.04
CA GLU A 22 -3.35 -8.45 -13.50
C GLU A 22 -2.64 -7.24 -12.88
N PRO A 23 -1.82 -7.43 -11.82
CA PRO A 23 -1.05 -6.35 -11.17
C PRO A 23 -0.21 -5.49 -12.13
N PHE A 24 0.28 -6.09 -13.21
CA PHE A 24 1.09 -5.41 -14.22
C PHE A 24 0.27 -4.62 -15.25
N GLU A 25 -1.05 -4.84 -15.30
CA GLU A 25 -1.97 -4.04 -16.14
C GLU A 25 -2.39 -2.75 -15.44
N LEU A 26 -2.31 -2.72 -14.11
CA LEU A 26 -2.47 -1.49 -13.34
C LEU A 26 -1.29 -0.55 -13.54
N PRO A 27 -1.50 0.77 -13.44
CA PRO A 27 -0.39 1.72 -13.40
C PRO A 27 0.55 1.37 -12.23
N PRO A 28 1.87 1.59 -12.37
CA PRO A 28 2.79 1.29 -11.29
C PRO A 28 2.46 2.13 -10.05
N LEU A 29 2.47 1.51 -8.87
CA LEU A 29 2.14 2.20 -7.61
C LEU A 29 3.06 3.40 -7.36
N GLU A 30 4.32 3.32 -7.81
CA GLU A 30 5.30 4.41 -7.79
C GLU A 30 4.86 5.69 -8.51
N ASP A 31 3.96 5.62 -9.49
CA ASP A 31 3.42 6.82 -10.16
C ASP A 31 2.49 7.62 -9.23
N CYS A 32 1.91 6.99 -8.22
CA CYS A 32 0.99 7.62 -7.27
C CYS A 32 1.63 7.88 -5.91
N ILE A 33 2.43 6.93 -5.42
CA ILE A 33 3.08 6.99 -4.13
C ILE A 33 4.43 6.30 -4.17
N ASP A 34 5.40 6.91 -3.52
CA ASP A 34 6.74 6.37 -3.35
C ASP A 34 6.69 5.09 -2.48
N THR A 35 6.89 3.94 -3.13
CA THR A 35 6.75 2.60 -2.52
C THR A 35 7.88 2.32 -1.53
N GLU A 36 9.09 2.79 -1.80
CA GLU A 36 10.24 2.65 -0.88
C GLU A 36 10.00 3.42 0.43
N SER A 37 9.45 4.62 0.33
CA SER A 37 9.08 5.45 1.47
C SER A 37 7.89 4.86 2.22
N LEU A 38 6.90 4.33 1.52
CA LEU A 38 5.75 3.65 2.12
C LEU A 38 6.20 2.41 2.91
N ASP A 39 7.01 1.55 2.30
CA ASP A 39 7.57 0.37 2.94
C ASP A 39 8.56 0.73 4.06
N GLY A 40 9.27 1.85 3.95
CA GLY A 40 10.14 2.38 5.01
C GLY A 40 9.37 2.97 6.20
N LEU A 41 8.26 3.65 5.95
CA LEU A 41 7.40 4.27 6.96
C LEU A 41 6.59 3.22 7.74
N PHE A 42 6.09 2.21 7.04
CA PHE A 42 5.12 1.26 7.58
C PHE A 42 5.62 -0.20 7.66
N GLY A 43 6.73 -0.55 7.00
CA GLY A 43 7.32 -1.89 7.03
C GLY A 43 8.27 -2.13 8.21
N GLY A 44 8.62 -1.09 8.97
CA GLY A 44 9.43 -1.20 10.18
C GLY A 44 8.55 -1.30 11.44
N SER A 45 8.63 -2.42 12.17
CA SER A 45 7.92 -2.59 13.47
C SER A 45 8.44 -1.71 14.61
N ASP A 46 9.47 -0.89 14.36
CA ASP A 46 10.21 -0.09 15.35
C ASP A 46 10.07 1.43 15.11
N THR A 47 9.14 1.88 14.25
CA THR A 47 8.88 3.32 14.08
C THR A 47 8.15 3.86 15.33
N PRO A 48 8.70 4.88 16.01
CA PRO A 48 8.12 5.40 17.24
C PRO A 48 6.81 6.14 16.95
N PHE A 49 5.68 5.58 17.40
CA PHE A 49 4.40 6.26 17.63
C PHE A 49 3.97 7.26 16.54
N TYR A 50 3.97 6.84 15.27
CA TYR A 50 3.31 7.60 14.23
C TYR A 50 1.89 7.04 14.08
N GLU A 51 0.88 7.65 14.72
CA GLU A 51 -0.54 7.37 14.43
C GLU A 51 -0.97 8.03 13.10
N GLY A 52 -0.12 7.90 12.08
CA GLY A 52 -0.37 8.46 10.77
C GLY A 52 -1.15 7.49 9.89
N GLU A 53 -2.05 8.05 9.10
CA GLU A 53 -2.65 7.40 7.94
C GLU A 53 -2.26 8.18 6.69
N ILE A 54 -2.04 7.47 5.58
CA ILE A 54 -1.80 8.07 4.27
C ILE A 54 -2.93 7.63 3.36
N SER A 55 -3.68 8.60 2.87
CA SER A 55 -4.69 8.40 1.84
C SER A 55 -4.18 8.90 0.50
N PHE A 56 -4.27 8.06 -0.53
CA PHE A 56 -3.90 8.40 -1.89
C PHE A 56 -4.84 7.73 -2.88
N ARG A 57 -4.91 8.29 -4.08
CA ARG A 57 -5.73 7.72 -5.15
C ARG A 57 -4.90 6.84 -6.06
N TYR A 58 -5.35 5.63 -6.30
CA TYR A 58 -4.68 4.67 -7.18
C TYR A 58 -5.68 3.90 -8.02
N ALA A 59 -5.46 3.86 -9.33
CA ALA A 59 -6.35 3.22 -10.31
C ALA A 59 -7.83 3.65 -10.23
N GLY A 60 -8.13 4.82 -9.64
CA GLY A 60 -9.50 5.30 -9.44
C GLY A 60 -10.11 4.97 -8.08
N TYR A 61 -9.41 4.21 -7.23
CA TYR A 61 -9.77 3.94 -5.84
C TYR A 61 -9.08 4.91 -4.89
N ASP A 62 -9.75 5.24 -3.80
CA ASP A 62 -9.13 5.95 -2.69
C ASP A 62 -8.62 4.90 -1.69
N VAL A 63 -7.30 4.85 -1.52
CA VAL A 63 -6.59 3.87 -0.69
C VAL A 63 -6.07 4.58 0.55
N THR A 64 -6.42 4.08 1.72
CA THR A 64 -5.95 4.61 3.01
C THR A 64 -5.12 3.54 3.69
N VAL A 65 -3.85 3.85 3.96
CA VAL A 65 -2.91 2.96 4.65
C VAL A 65 -2.64 3.51 6.03
N THR A 66 -2.80 2.68 7.05
CA THR A 66 -2.57 3.04 8.45
C THR A 66 -1.19 2.58 8.92
N HIS A 67 -0.72 3.20 10.00
CA HIS A 67 0.53 2.84 10.66
C HIS A 67 0.65 1.38 11.13
N THR A 68 -0.48 0.67 11.26
CA THR A 68 -0.50 -0.75 11.64
C THR A 68 -0.14 -1.69 10.48
N GLY A 69 0.02 -1.16 9.25
CA GLY A 69 0.19 -1.96 8.04
C GLY A 69 -1.12 -2.55 7.54
N GLU A 70 -2.24 -1.96 7.95
CA GLU A 70 -3.57 -2.21 7.40
C GLU A 70 -3.89 -1.16 6.34
N PHE A 71 -4.72 -1.53 5.38
CA PHE A 71 -5.17 -0.61 4.35
C PHE A 71 -6.65 -0.85 4.03
N GLU A 72 -7.34 0.24 3.71
CA GLU A 72 -8.73 0.25 3.30
C GLU A 72 -8.82 0.83 1.88
N VAL A 73 -9.69 0.25 1.07
CA VAL A 73 -9.96 0.68 -0.30
C VAL A 73 -11.44 1.03 -0.39
N SER A 74 -11.75 2.26 -0.80
CA SER A 74 -13.12 2.78 -0.96
C SER A 74 -13.45 3.17 -2.40
#